data_AF-A0AAU1FVF3-F1
#
_entry.id   AF-A0AAU1FVF3-F1
#
_cell.length_a   1.000
_cell.length_b   1.000
_cell.length_c   1.000
_cell.angle_alpha   90.00
_cell.angle_beta   90.00
_cell.angle_gamma   90.00
#
_symmetry.space_group_name_H-M   'P 1'
#
loop_
_entity.id
_entity.type
_entity.pdbx_description
1 polymer ?
#
loop_
_entity_poly.entity_id
_entity_poly.type
_entity_poly.pdbx_seq_one_letter_code
_entity_poly.pdbx_strand_id
1 'polypeptide(L)'
;MRWFGQFLCPGAEVLAEPPAHLLDGLVDLGYASLMTLLAEYRKVNSGEVRITLMDAWTEVLQDTGMDPRLDRDMSNCSIARTLEVVGEKWTILILREVWYGSSRFGDFERVLGCPRNLLATRLRMLVEEGILATETYKEPGSRSRPKYVITPKGMDLVPAVMGLLQWGDRYRADPEGPAVLTRHRACGAHVDVQVRCEQGHSVQAEDVESVPGPAFRMKPAE
;
A
#
# COMPACT_ATOMS: atom_id res chain seq x y z
N MET A 1 24.44 -21.86 15.95
CA MET A 1 24.70 -20.46 16.35
C MET A 1 23.38 -19.70 16.17
N ARG A 2 22.47 -19.79 17.15
CA ARG A 2 22.06 -18.68 18.03
C ARG A 2 21.90 -17.34 17.31
N TRP A 3 20.66 -16.95 17.02
CA TRP A 3 20.19 -15.58 17.14
C TRP A 3 18.72 -15.60 17.58
N PHE A 4 18.52 -15.61 18.90
CA PHE A 4 17.28 -15.24 19.56
C PHE A 4 17.36 -13.71 19.73
N GLY A 5 16.56 -12.96 18.98
CA GLY A 5 16.36 -11.52 19.14
C GLY A 5 14.96 -11.28 19.67
N GLN A 6 14.89 -10.70 20.87
CA GLN A 6 13.69 -10.48 21.66
C GLN A 6 13.05 -9.15 21.23
N PHE A 7 11.99 -9.20 20.41
CA PHE A 7 11.09 -8.07 20.20
C PHE A 7 9.79 -8.34 20.94
N LEU A 8 9.77 -7.96 22.22
CA LEU A 8 8.52 -7.72 22.94
C LEU A 8 8.30 -6.21 22.91
N CYS A 9 7.28 -5.75 22.20
CA CYS A 9 6.72 -4.42 22.46
C CYS A 9 6.12 -4.45 23.89
N PRO A 10 6.55 -3.57 24.80
CA PRO A 10 5.90 -3.43 26.10
C PRO A 10 4.56 -2.71 25.89
N GLY A 11 3.44 -3.35 26.27
CA GLY A 11 2.13 -2.68 26.33
C GLY A 11 1.04 -3.20 25.38
N ALA A 12 1.09 -4.44 24.93
CA ALA A 12 -0.10 -5.07 24.32
C ALA A 12 -1.16 -5.30 25.41
N GLU A 13 -1.99 -4.30 25.67
CA GLU A 13 -3.26 -4.52 26.36
C GLU A 13 -4.11 -5.48 25.52
N VAL A 14 -4.39 -6.63 26.12
CA VAL A 14 -5.45 -7.55 25.69
C VAL A 14 -6.71 -6.72 25.47
N LEU A 15 -7.37 -6.87 24.31
CA LEU A 15 -8.83 -6.89 24.10
C LEU A 15 -9.17 -6.69 22.62
N ALA A 16 -9.41 -7.80 21.91
CA ALA A 16 -10.43 -7.84 20.87
C ALA A 16 -10.91 -9.29 20.76
N GLU A 17 -12.18 -9.53 21.06
CA GLU A 17 -12.83 -10.78 20.66
C GLU A 17 -12.67 -10.98 19.14
N PRO A 18 -12.53 -12.22 18.64
CA PRO A 18 -12.49 -12.45 17.21
C PRO A 18 -13.74 -11.83 16.55
N PRO A 19 -13.60 -11.09 15.43
CA PRO A 19 -14.74 -10.49 14.76
C PRO A 19 -15.83 -11.53 14.50
N ALA A 20 -17.08 -11.27 14.91
CA ALA A 20 -18.17 -12.25 14.83
C ALA A 20 -18.35 -12.88 13.44
N HIS A 21 -18.05 -12.15 12.36
CA HIS A 21 -18.12 -12.65 10.99
C HIS A 21 -17.06 -13.72 10.63
N LEU A 22 -15.95 -13.79 11.39
CA LEU A 22 -14.98 -14.90 11.29
C LEU A 22 -15.49 -16.17 11.97
N LEU A 23 -16.39 -16.02 12.95
CA LEU A 23 -17.05 -17.14 13.63
C LEU A 23 -18.22 -17.71 12.81
N ASP A 24 -18.89 -16.88 12.01
CA ASP A 24 -20.00 -17.30 11.15
C ASP A 24 -19.59 -18.39 10.13
N GLY A 25 -18.32 -18.40 9.69
CA GLY A 25 -17.76 -19.47 8.85
C GLY A 25 -17.26 -20.70 9.63
N LEU A 26 -17.16 -20.61 10.97
CA LEU A 26 -16.67 -21.68 11.86
C LEU A 26 -17.82 -22.49 12.50
N VAL A 27 -19.08 -22.07 12.35
CA VAL A 27 -20.25 -22.77 12.93
C VAL A 27 -20.43 -24.18 12.36
N ASP A 28 -19.96 -24.43 11.14
CA ASP A 28 -19.99 -25.74 10.49
C ASP A 28 -18.86 -26.70 10.92
N LEU A 29 -17.86 -26.22 11.68
CA LEU A 29 -16.67 -27.00 12.09
C LEU A 29 -16.81 -27.71 13.44
N GLY A 30 -17.95 -27.55 14.12
CA GLY A 30 -18.23 -28.19 15.40
C GLY A 30 -17.53 -27.51 16.59
N TYR A 31 -18.18 -27.60 17.76
CA TYR A 31 -17.79 -26.93 19.00
C TYR A 31 -16.34 -27.24 19.47
N ALA A 32 -15.83 -28.43 19.16
CA ALA A 32 -14.47 -28.84 19.54
C ALA A 32 -13.37 -28.06 18.79
N SER A 33 -13.60 -27.78 17.50
CA SER A 33 -12.67 -27.02 16.65
C SER A 33 -12.64 -25.55 17.08
N LEU A 34 -13.82 -24.98 17.37
CA LEU A 34 -13.97 -23.63 17.91
C LEU A 34 -13.23 -23.44 19.25
N MET A 35 -13.37 -24.39 20.17
CA MET A 35 -12.73 -24.32 21.49
C MET A 35 -11.21 -24.49 21.41
N THR A 36 -10.71 -25.26 20.45
CA THR A 36 -9.27 -25.40 20.19
C THR A 36 -8.70 -24.11 19.60
N LEU A 37 -9.43 -23.48 18.67
CA LEU A 37 -9.07 -22.21 18.03
C LEU A 37 -9.04 -21.06 19.05
N LEU A 38 -10.01 -21.01 19.97
CA LEU A 38 -10.03 -20.05 21.07
C LEU A 38 -8.90 -20.28 22.09
N ALA A 39 -8.51 -21.54 22.33
CA ALA A 39 -7.41 -21.87 23.22
C ALA A 39 -6.05 -21.47 22.63
N GLU A 40 -5.81 -21.73 21.35
CA GLU A 40 -4.58 -21.31 20.67
C GLU A 40 -4.53 -19.78 20.48
N TYR A 41 -5.65 -19.14 20.13
CA TYR A 41 -5.77 -17.68 20.11
C TYR A 41 -5.37 -17.05 21.46
N ARG A 42 -5.81 -17.66 22.56
CA ARG A 42 -5.48 -17.20 23.92
C ARG A 42 -4.00 -17.39 24.27
N LYS A 43 -3.37 -18.47 23.81
CA LYS A 43 -1.93 -18.75 24.02
C LYS A 43 -1.03 -17.82 23.21
N VAL A 44 -1.45 -17.46 21.99
CA VAL A 44 -0.76 -16.46 21.17
C VAL A 44 -0.87 -15.08 21.82
N ASN A 45 -2.06 -14.68 22.28
CA ASN A 45 -2.25 -13.39 22.97
C ASN A 45 -1.62 -13.33 24.37
N SER A 46 -1.42 -14.47 25.06
CA SER A 46 -0.70 -14.51 26.35
C SER A 46 0.83 -14.52 26.19
N GLY A 47 1.34 -14.59 24.95
CA GLY A 47 2.78 -14.70 24.66
C GLY A 47 3.39 -16.06 25.00
N GLU A 48 2.55 -17.07 25.28
CA GLU A 48 2.95 -18.42 25.69
C GLU A 48 3.47 -19.25 24.50
N VAL A 49 3.07 -18.89 23.27
CA VAL A 49 3.54 -19.50 22.01
C VAL A 49 4.00 -18.43 21.03
N ARG A 50 5.14 -18.65 20.35
CA ARG A 50 5.65 -17.81 19.26
C ARG A 50 5.26 -18.38 17.90
N ILE A 51 3.97 -18.37 17.61
CA ILE A 51 3.44 -18.59 16.25
C ILE A 51 2.68 -17.34 15.86
N THR A 52 2.70 -16.98 14.58
CA THR A 52 1.85 -15.89 14.09
C THR A 52 0.39 -16.35 14.13
N LEU A 53 -0.58 -15.43 14.26
CA LEU A 53 -2.00 -15.78 14.19
C LEU A 53 -2.25 -16.58 12.90
N MET A 54 -1.67 -16.14 11.79
CA MET A 54 -1.77 -16.81 10.49
C MET A 54 -1.26 -18.26 10.49
N ASP A 55 -0.21 -18.57 11.25
CA ASP A 55 0.31 -19.94 11.37
C ASP A 55 -0.60 -20.82 12.24
N ALA A 56 -1.18 -20.25 13.31
CA ALA A 56 -2.20 -20.94 14.12
C ALA A 56 -3.48 -21.23 13.31
N TRP A 57 -3.90 -20.31 12.44
CA TRP A 57 -4.99 -20.54 11.48
C TRP A 57 -4.64 -21.64 10.46
N THR A 58 -3.38 -21.74 10.04
CA THR A 58 -2.93 -22.76 9.07
C THR A 58 -3.00 -24.16 9.67
N GLU A 59 -2.64 -24.36 10.95
CA GLU A 59 -2.77 -25.67 11.62
C GLU A 59 -4.24 -26.07 11.87
N VAL A 60 -5.10 -25.12 12.25
CA VAL A 60 -6.51 -25.43 12.55
C VAL A 60 -7.37 -25.64 11.30
N LEU A 61 -7.00 -25.03 10.16
CA LEU A 61 -7.69 -25.20 8.88
C LEU A 61 -7.00 -26.20 7.92
N GLN A 62 -5.85 -26.77 8.30
CA GLN A 62 -5.19 -27.81 7.48
C GLN A 62 -6.11 -29.00 7.21
N ASP A 63 -6.98 -29.35 8.18
CA ASP A 63 -7.96 -30.44 8.05
C ASP A 63 -9.17 -30.08 7.16
N THR A 64 -9.38 -28.80 6.82
CA THR A 64 -10.48 -28.35 5.93
C THR A 64 -10.03 -28.13 4.49
N GLY A 65 -8.73 -28.11 4.22
CA GLY A 65 -8.16 -27.86 2.89
C GLY A 65 -8.24 -26.41 2.41
N MET A 66 -8.61 -25.45 3.27
CA MET A 66 -8.72 -24.03 2.93
C MET A 66 -7.47 -23.25 3.40
N ASP A 67 -6.81 -22.53 2.50
CA ASP A 67 -5.68 -21.63 2.81
C ASP A 67 -6.11 -20.16 2.63
N PRO A 68 -6.28 -19.39 3.71
CA PRO A 68 -6.64 -17.96 3.65
C PRO A 68 -5.72 -17.10 2.77
N ARG A 69 -4.46 -17.51 2.54
CA ARG A 69 -3.53 -16.81 1.63
C ARG A 69 -3.91 -17.03 0.16
N LEU A 70 -4.42 -18.20 -0.19
CA LEU A 70 -4.71 -18.64 -1.56
C LEU A 70 -6.20 -18.52 -1.94
N ASP A 71 -7.08 -18.64 -0.94
CA ASP A 71 -8.53 -18.73 -1.10
C ASP A 71 -9.28 -17.45 -0.72
N ARG A 72 -8.57 -16.33 -0.55
CA ARG A 72 -9.18 -15.02 -0.34
C ARG A 72 -9.85 -14.48 -1.61
N ASP A 73 -10.96 -13.76 -1.41
CA ASP A 73 -11.60 -12.96 -2.46
C ASP A 73 -10.70 -11.76 -2.81
N MET A 74 -10.35 -11.63 -4.09
CA MET A 74 -9.49 -10.55 -4.59
C MET A 74 -10.29 -9.33 -5.05
N SER A 75 -11.62 -9.41 -5.11
CA SER A 75 -12.49 -8.32 -5.59
C SER A 75 -12.44 -7.05 -4.74
N ASN A 76 -12.02 -7.17 -3.48
CA ASN A 76 -11.84 -6.06 -2.55
C ASN A 76 -10.39 -5.77 -2.18
N CYS A 77 -9.42 -6.34 -2.92
CA CYS A 77 -8.02 -6.04 -2.72
C CYS A 77 -7.72 -4.56 -3.03
N SER A 78 -7.31 -3.80 -2.02
CA SER A 78 -7.00 -2.37 -2.18
C SER A 78 -5.87 -2.14 -3.18
N ILE A 79 -4.83 -3.00 -3.22
CA ILE A 79 -3.75 -2.87 -4.23
C ILE A 79 -4.32 -3.01 -5.64
N ALA A 80 -5.16 -4.01 -5.90
CA ALA A 80 -5.77 -4.22 -7.21
C ALA A 80 -6.59 -3.00 -7.65
N ARG A 81 -7.46 -2.50 -6.75
CA ARG A 81 -8.28 -1.30 -7.00
C ARG A 81 -7.44 -0.04 -7.20
N THR A 82 -6.36 0.13 -6.44
CA THR A 82 -5.41 1.22 -6.66
C THR A 82 -4.75 1.13 -8.04
N LEU A 83 -4.38 -0.07 -8.49
CA LEU A 83 -3.77 -0.29 -9.80
C LEU A 83 -4.73 -0.06 -10.97
N GLU A 84 -6.04 -0.15 -10.78
CA GLU A 84 -7.02 0.29 -11.81
C GLU A 84 -6.86 1.78 -12.14
N VAL A 85 -6.43 2.58 -11.15
CA VAL A 85 -6.17 4.02 -11.28
C VAL A 85 -4.73 4.29 -11.72
N VAL A 86 -3.75 3.81 -10.95
CA VAL A 86 -2.34 4.18 -11.13
C VAL A 86 -1.48 3.14 -11.84
N GLY A 87 -2.02 1.96 -12.16
CA GLY A 87 -1.25 0.85 -12.73
C GLY A 87 -0.80 1.06 -14.18
N GLU A 88 -1.34 2.06 -14.87
CA GLU A 88 -0.83 2.41 -16.19
C GLU A 88 0.44 3.26 -16.09
N LYS A 89 1.47 2.86 -16.84
CA LYS A 89 2.82 3.45 -16.86
C LYS A 89 2.81 4.98 -16.85
N TRP A 90 2.04 5.60 -17.74
CA TRP A 90 2.05 7.06 -17.85
C TRP A 90 1.40 7.76 -16.66
N THR A 91 0.47 7.12 -15.94
CA THR A 91 -0.14 7.71 -14.74
C THR A 91 0.91 8.03 -13.69
N ILE A 92 1.79 7.07 -13.37
CA ILE A 92 2.85 7.27 -12.37
C ILE A 92 3.85 8.34 -12.83
N LEU A 93 4.19 8.35 -14.12
CA LEU A 93 5.07 9.37 -14.67
C LEU A 93 4.45 10.77 -14.62
N ILE A 94 3.15 10.90 -14.88
CA ILE A 94 2.41 12.17 -14.71
C ILE A 94 2.47 12.61 -13.25
N LEU A 95 2.21 11.72 -12.29
CA LEU A 95 2.28 12.04 -10.86
C LEU A 95 3.66 12.56 -10.44
N ARG A 96 4.74 11.91 -10.92
CA ARG A 96 6.12 12.37 -10.72
C ARG A 96 6.29 13.81 -11.21
N GLU A 97 5.84 14.10 -12.43
CA GLU A 97 6.00 15.42 -13.03
C GLU A 97 5.18 16.49 -12.31
N VAL A 98 3.96 16.17 -11.88
CA VAL A 98 3.15 17.10 -11.07
C VAL A 98 3.84 17.39 -9.75
N TRP A 99 4.40 16.37 -9.09
CA TRP A 99 5.18 16.55 -7.87
C TRP A 99 6.44 17.40 -8.08
N TYR A 100 7.08 17.30 -9.26
CA TYR A 100 8.19 18.17 -9.66
C TYR A 100 7.75 19.60 -10.07
N GLY A 101 6.46 19.85 -10.21
CA GLY A 101 5.88 21.18 -10.48
C GLY A 101 5.36 21.39 -11.90
N SER A 102 5.40 20.38 -12.78
CA SER A 102 4.72 20.43 -14.07
C SER A 102 3.22 20.58 -13.86
N SER A 103 2.59 21.53 -14.56
CA SER A 103 1.18 21.86 -14.32
C SER A 103 0.37 22.08 -15.59
N ARG A 104 1.00 22.17 -16.76
CA ARG A 104 0.30 22.38 -18.04
C ARG A 104 0.41 21.14 -18.91
N PHE A 105 -0.61 20.91 -19.75
CA PHE A 105 -0.61 19.79 -20.70
C PHE A 105 0.69 19.72 -21.53
N GLY A 106 1.14 20.86 -22.05
CA GLY A 106 2.36 20.94 -22.86
C GLY A 106 3.65 20.65 -22.09
N ASP A 107 3.66 20.81 -20.76
CA ASP A 107 4.81 20.44 -19.93
C ASP A 107 4.94 18.91 -19.91
N PHE A 108 3.83 18.22 -19.63
CA PHE A 108 3.78 16.74 -19.62
C PHE A 108 4.08 16.15 -21.01
N GLU A 109 3.50 16.70 -22.08
CA GLU A 109 3.75 16.25 -23.45
C GLU A 109 5.23 16.34 -23.81
N ARG A 110 5.88 17.47 -23.44
CA ARG A 110 7.29 17.71 -23.72
C ARG A 110 8.23 16.79 -22.95
N VAL A 111 7.96 16.55 -21.66
CA VAL A 111 8.88 15.80 -20.80
C VAL A 111 8.67 14.28 -20.88
N LEU A 112 7.42 13.82 -21.07
CA LEU A 112 7.10 12.39 -21.02
C LEU A 112 7.19 11.71 -22.38
N GLY A 113 6.98 12.43 -23.49
CA GLY A 113 6.81 11.81 -24.81
C GLY A 113 5.60 10.86 -24.89
N CYS A 114 4.65 11.00 -23.96
CA CYS A 114 3.42 10.22 -23.94
C CYS A 114 2.54 10.60 -25.15
N PRO A 115 1.93 9.63 -25.85
CA PRO A 115 0.97 9.93 -26.91
C PRO A 115 -0.14 10.86 -26.40
N ARG A 116 -0.36 11.96 -27.13
CA ARG A 116 -1.24 13.07 -26.71
C ARG A 116 -2.63 12.63 -26.26
N ASN A 117 -3.25 11.70 -26.98
CA ASN A 117 -4.58 11.18 -26.64
C ASN A 117 -4.58 10.38 -25.33
N LEU A 118 -3.53 9.58 -25.10
CA LEU A 118 -3.37 8.83 -23.86
C LEU A 118 -3.11 9.76 -22.68
N LEU A 119 -2.22 10.75 -22.85
CA LEU A 119 -1.97 11.79 -21.85
C LEU A 119 -3.26 12.52 -21.44
N ALA A 120 -4.08 12.93 -22.42
CA ALA A 120 -5.35 13.58 -22.15
C ALA A 120 -6.33 12.68 -21.38
N THR A 121 -6.40 11.40 -21.74
CA THR A 121 -7.21 10.41 -21.02
C THR A 121 -6.73 10.21 -19.58
N ARG A 122 -5.42 10.07 -19.36
CA ARG A 122 -4.86 9.89 -18.01
C ARG A 122 -5.03 11.13 -17.14
N LEU A 123 -4.82 12.33 -17.67
CA LEU A 123 -5.06 13.56 -16.93
C LEU A 123 -6.54 13.75 -16.55
N ARG A 124 -7.48 13.43 -17.45
CA ARG A 124 -8.91 13.45 -17.10
C ARG A 124 -9.24 12.45 -15.99
N MET A 125 -8.80 11.21 -16.13
CA MET A 125 -9.06 10.17 -15.13
C MET A 125 -8.48 10.59 -13.76
N LEU A 126 -7.27 11.13 -13.71
CA LEU A 126 -6.68 11.63 -12.46
C LEU A 126 -7.48 12.79 -11.83
N VAL A 127 -8.13 13.62 -12.66
CA VAL A 127 -9.03 14.68 -12.17
C VAL A 127 -10.36 14.10 -11.68
N GLU A 128 -10.94 13.15 -12.40
CA GLU A 128 -12.17 12.45 -12.02
C GLU A 128 -11.99 11.68 -10.69
N GLU A 129 -10.83 11.07 -10.49
CA GLU A 129 -10.42 10.44 -9.24
C GLU A 129 -10.09 11.44 -8.13
N GLY A 130 -10.08 12.74 -8.40
CA GLY A 130 -9.72 13.77 -7.42
C GLY A 130 -8.26 13.69 -6.94
N ILE A 131 -7.39 13.02 -7.69
CA ILE A 131 -5.94 12.99 -7.46
C ILE A 131 -5.31 14.29 -7.95
N LEU A 132 -5.83 14.83 -9.05
CA LEU A 132 -5.54 16.17 -9.56
C LEU A 132 -6.80 17.03 -9.52
N ALA A 133 -6.62 18.34 -9.48
CA ALA A 133 -7.67 19.32 -9.75
C ALA A 133 -7.29 20.21 -10.93
N THR A 134 -8.28 20.81 -11.58
CA THR A 134 -8.05 21.79 -12.64
C THR A 134 -8.30 23.20 -12.12
N GLU A 135 -7.29 24.05 -12.19
CA GLU A 135 -7.40 25.48 -11.88
C GLU A 135 -7.30 26.30 -13.17
N THR A 136 -8.07 27.40 -13.26
CA THR A 136 -7.92 28.36 -14.36
C THR A 136 -6.89 29.41 -13.99
N TYR A 137 -5.79 29.45 -14.74
CA TYR A 137 -4.79 30.50 -14.61
C TYR A 137 -4.93 31.49 -15.75
N LYS A 138 -4.99 32.79 -15.42
CA LYS A 138 -5.02 33.89 -16.38
C LYS A 138 -3.91 34.88 -16.04
N GLU A 139 -2.85 34.92 -16.85
CA GLU A 139 -1.94 36.08 -16.82
C GLU A 139 -2.68 37.31 -17.35
N PRO A 140 -2.45 38.51 -16.79
CA PRO A 140 -3.01 39.75 -17.32
C PRO A 140 -2.72 39.88 -18.82
N GLY A 141 -3.76 40.02 -19.65
CA GLY A 141 -3.64 40.11 -21.11
C GLY A 141 -3.60 38.78 -21.89
N SER A 142 -3.66 37.63 -21.22
CA SER A 142 -3.61 36.30 -21.86
C SER A 142 -4.96 35.55 -21.84
N ARG A 143 -5.09 34.53 -22.70
CA ARG A 143 -6.20 33.55 -22.66
C ARG A 143 -6.04 32.66 -21.43
N SER A 144 -7.12 32.47 -20.67
CA SER A 144 -7.17 31.50 -19.55
C SER A 144 -6.71 30.12 -20.03
N ARG A 145 -5.78 29.51 -19.29
CA ARG A 145 -5.30 28.15 -19.57
C ARG A 145 -5.50 27.28 -18.32
N PRO A 146 -6.02 26.05 -18.48
CA PRO A 146 -6.13 25.12 -17.37
C PRO A 146 -4.74 24.72 -16.89
N LYS A 147 -4.59 24.63 -15.57
CA LYS A 147 -3.47 24.01 -14.87
C LYS A 147 -3.97 22.81 -14.09
N TYR A 148 -3.15 21.78 -14.02
CA TYR A 148 -3.36 20.62 -13.18
C TYR A 148 -2.57 20.83 -11.88
N VAL A 149 -3.25 20.70 -10.75
CA VAL A 149 -2.64 20.81 -9.42
C VAL A 149 -2.87 19.51 -8.66
N ILE A 150 -1.86 19.07 -7.90
CA ILE A 150 -1.99 17.89 -7.04
C ILE A 150 -2.87 18.21 -5.84
N THR A 151 -3.82 17.32 -5.54
CA THR A 151 -4.69 17.44 -4.37
C THR A 151 -4.04 16.76 -3.16
N PRO A 152 -4.61 16.89 -1.94
CA PRO A 152 -4.17 16.07 -0.81
C PRO A 152 -4.21 14.56 -1.10
N LYS A 153 -5.28 14.05 -1.74
CA LYS A 153 -5.39 12.65 -2.18
C LYS A 153 -4.25 12.25 -3.12
N GLY A 154 -3.83 13.16 -4.01
CA GLY A 154 -2.68 12.91 -4.88
C GLY A 154 -1.34 12.98 -4.16
N MET A 155 -1.20 13.87 -3.17
CA MET A 155 0.02 13.98 -2.37
C MET A 155 0.30 12.70 -1.58
N ASP A 156 -0.74 12.00 -1.12
CA ASP A 156 -0.64 10.72 -0.43
C ASP A 156 -0.03 9.60 -1.32
N LEU A 157 0.01 9.78 -2.64
CA LEU A 157 0.68 8.85 -3.58
C LEU A 157 2.18 9.12 -3.73
N VAL A 158 2.69 10.26 -3.27
CA VAL A 158 4.13 10.61 -3.41
C VAL A 158 5.06 9.57 -2.78
N PRO A 159 4.79 9.02 -1.59
CA PRO A 159 5.61 7.94 -1.03
C PRO A 159 5.68 6.69 -1.94
N ALA A 160 4.60 6.35 -2.65
CA ALA A 160 4.61 5.23 -3.59
C ALA A 160 5.49 5.54 -4.83
N VAL A 161 5.39 6.76 -5.37
CA VAL A 161 6.26 7.23 -6.47
C VAL A 161 7.74 7.23 -6.04
N MET A 162 8.02 7.72 -4.83
CA MET A 162 9.37 7.72 -4.27
C MET A 162 9.90 6.30 -4.02
N GLY A 163 9.06 5.36 -3.59
CA GLY A 163 9.44 3.96 -3.43
C GLY A 163 9.86 3.32 -4.76
N LEU A 164 9.12 3.61 -5.84
CA LEU A 164 9.49 3.18 -7.20
C LEU A 164 10.80 3.82 -7.67
N LEU A 165 10.98 5.11 -7.39
CA LEU A 165 12.22 5.83 -7.71
C LEU A 165 13.41 5.20 -6.96
N GLN A 166 13.30 5.00 -5.65
CA GLN A 166 14.35 4.40 -4.82
C GLN A 166 14.75 3.00 -5.29
N TRP A 167 13.78 2.17 -5.68
CA TRP A 167 14.06 0.87 -6.29
C TRP A 167 14.76 1.02 -7.64
N GLY A 168 14.28 1.93 -8.49
CA GLY A 168 14.89 2.22 -9.79
C GLY A 168 16.32 2.72 -9.67
N ASP A 169 16.58 3.65 -8.77
CA ASP A 169 17.90 4.20 -8.50
C ASP A 169 18.90 3.13 -8.05
N ARG A 170 18.43 2.12 -7.31
CA ARG A 170 19.28 1.02 -6.84
C ARG A 170 19.61 -0.01 -7.92
N TYR A 171 18.66 -0.33 -8.78
CA TYR A 171 18.76 -1.52 -9.66
C TYR A 171 18.72 -1.21 -11.15
N ARG A 172 18.39 0.02 -11.54
CA ARG A 172 18.14 0.46 -12.92
C ARG A 172 18.78 1.81 -13.26
N ALA A 173 19.53 2.41 -12.35
CA ALA A 173 20.31 3.60 -12.66
C ALA A 173 21.41 3.30 -13.68
N ASP A 174 21.86 4.35 -14.35
CA ASP A 174 23.05 4.30 -15.21
C ASP A 174 24.30 4.01 -14.36
N PRO A 175 25.42 3.57 -14.96
CA PRO A 175 26.67 3.29 -14.23
C PRO A 175 27.18 4.46 -13.38
N GLU A 176 26.89 5.69 -13.81
CA GLU A 176 27.24 6.94 -13.12
C GLU A 176 26.31 7.24 -11.93
N GLY A 177 25.19 6.53 -11.81
CA GLY A 177 24.20 6.65 -10.74
C GLY A 177 22.87 7.27 -11.17
N PRO A 178 22.00 7.60 -10.18
CA PRO A 178 20.66 8.13 -10.45
C PRO A 178 20.67 9.46 -11.20
N ALA A 179 19.75 9.61 -12.16
CA ALA A 179 19.58 10.85 -12.91
C ALA A 179 19.02 12.01 -12.06
N VAL A 180 18.32 11.71 -10.97
CA VAL A 180 17.74 12.69 -10.03
C VAL A 180 18.02 12.24 -8.61
N LEU A 181 18.46 13.17 -7.75
CA LEU A 181 18.69 12.90 -6.33
C LEU A 181 17.56 13.49 -5.48
N THR A 182 16.89 12.64 -4.71
CA THR A 182 15.90 13.07 -3.73
C THR A 182 16.60 13.56 -2.45
N ARG A 183 16.38 14.84 -2.10
CA ARG A 183 16.99 15.48 -0.92
C ARG A 183 15.99 16.30 -0.13
N HIS A 184 16.19 16.36 1.18
CA HIS A 184 15.44 17.23 2.07
C HIS A 184 15.81 18.69 1.79
N ARG A 185 14.81 19.51 1.48
CA ARG A 185 15.02 20.92 1.09
C ARG A 185 15.78 21.72 2.15
N ALA A 186 15.54 21.49 3.44
CA ALA A 186 16.12 22.31 4.49
C ALA A 186 17.59 21.99 4.80
N CYS A 187 18.01 20.72 4.71
CA CYS A 187 19.36 20.32 5.10
C CYS A 187 20.19 19.64 3.99
N GLY A 188 19.59 19.34 2.85
CA GLY A 188 20.27 18.67 1.73
C GLY A 188 20.56 17.19 1.95
N ALA A 189 20.17 16.60 3.09
CA ALA A 189 20.31 15.16 3.30
C ALA A 189 19.47 14.36 2.29
N HIS A 190 19.93 13.17 1.93
CA HIS A 190 19.14 12.24 1.13
C HIS A 190 17.83 11.86 1.84
N VAL A 191 16.78 11.60 1.07
CA VAL A 191 15.48 11.15 1.58
C VAL A 191 15.14 9.81 0.97
N ASP A 192 14.83 8.84 1.82
CA ASP A 192 14.36 7.51 1.49
C ASP A 192 12.92 7.30 2.01
N VAL A 193 12.24 6.30 1.44
CA VAL A 193 10.92 5.84 1.92
C VAL A 193 11.13 4.65 2.84
N GLN A 194 10.50 4.70 4.00
CA GLN A 194 10.53 3.64 5.01
C GLN A 194 9.12 3.25 5.45
N VAL A 195 8.90 1.95 5.71
CA VAL A 195 7.70 1.46 6.38
C VAL A 195 7.88 1.69 7.88
N ARG A 196 6.83 2.18 8.54
CA ARG A 196 6.84 2.43 9.99
C ARG A 196 5.58 1.88 10.63
N CYS A 197 5.69 1.36 11.85
CA CYS A 197 4.52 1.01 12.65
C CYS A 197 3.98 2.23 13.41
N GLU A 198 2.81 2.09 14.02
CA GLU A 198 2.14 3.17 14.78
C GLU A 198 2.95 3.67 15.98
N GLN A 199 3.84 2.84 16.53
CA GLN A 199 4.77 3.22 17.60
C GLN A 199 6.00 3.98 17.09
N GLY A 200 6.12 4.18 15.78
CA GLY A 200 7.21 4.95 15.16
C GLY A 200 8.49 4.14 14.90
N HIS A 201 8.49 2.82 15.06
CA HIS A 201 9.62 2.00 14.64
C HIS A 201 9.72 1.95 13.11
N SER A 202 10.92 2.00 12.55
CA SER A 202 11.15 1.60 11.15
C SER A 202 11.13 0.08 11.05
N VAL A 203 10.32 -0.46 10.14
CA VAL A 203 10.04 -1.90 10.03
C VAL A 203 10.65 -2.44 8.74
N GLN A 204 11.38 -3.55 8.81
CA GLN A 204 11.89 -4.24 7.62
C GLN A 204 10.81 -5.12 7.00
N ALA A 205 10.94 -5.44 5.71
CA ALA A 205 9.91 -6.20 4.99
C ALA A 205 9.69 -7.59 5.62
N GLU A 206 10.74 -8.22 6.13
CA GLU A 206 10.72 -9.53 6.77
C GLU A 206 10.00 -9.52 8.12
N ASP A 207 9.90 -8.35 8.76
CA ASP A 207 9.23 -8.16 10.05
C ASP A 207 7.76 -7.73 9.89
N VAL A 208 7.25 -7.62 8.65
CA VAL A 208 5.85 -7.27 8.37
C VAL A 208 4.98 -8.52 8.31
N GLU A 209 4.01 -8.61 9.22
CA GLU A 209 2.94 -9.61 9.15
C GLU A 209 1.70 -9.03 8.45
N SER A 210 1.06 -9.83 7.59
CA SER A 210 -0.25 -9.51 6.99
C SER A 210 -1.33 -10.39 7.61
N VAL A 211 -2.23 -9.77 8.39
CA VAL A 211 -3.35 -10.45 9.04
C VAL A 211 -4.69 -10.06 8.37
N PRO A 212 -5.72 -10.93 8.39
CA PRO A 212 -7.07 -10.59 7.95
C PRO A 212 -7.62 -9.33 8.64
N GLY A 213 -8.05 -8.36 7.83
CA GLY A 213 -8.73 -7.15 8.32
C GLY A 213 -10.26 -7.31 8.40
N PRO A 214 -11.00 -6.29 8.88
CA PRO A 214 -12.45 -6.35 9.08
C PRO A 214 -13.29 -6.63 7.82
N ALA A 215 -12.73 -6.39 6.63
CA ALA A 215 -13.36 -6.65 5.35
C ALA A 215 -12.79 -7.88 4.63
N PHE A 216 -11.98 -8.72 5.31
CA PHE A 216 -11.46 -9.95 4.73
C PHE A 216 -12.60 -10.89 4.35
N ARG A 217 -12.48 -11.52 3.18
CA ARG A 217 -13.48 -12.43 2.62
C ARG A 217 -12.77 -13.62 2.00
N MET A 218 -13.31 -14.81 2.24
CA MET A 218 -12.94 -16.00 1.47
C MET A 218 -13.69 -15.98 0.14
N LYS A 219 -13.14 -16.65 -0.88
CA LYS A 219 -13.84 -16.94 -2.13
C LYS A 219 -15.13 -17.71 -1.81
N PRO A 220 -16.23 -17.47 -2.54
CA PRO A 220 -17.39 -18.35 -2.47
C PRO A 220 -16.98 -19.78 -2.85
N ALA A 221 -17.54 -20.78 -2.15
CA ALA A 221 -17.46 -22.16 -2.62
C ALA A 221 -18.19 -22.28 -3.96
N GLU A 222 -17.58 -22.98 -4.93
CA GLU A 222 -18.18 -23.29 -6.23
C GLU A 222 -19.32 -24.30 -6.12
#